data_AF-A0A7C6N2T0-F1
#
_entry.id   AF-A0A7C6N2T0-F1
#
_cell.length_a   1.000
_cell.length_b   1.000
_cell.length_c   1.000
_cell.angle_alpha   90.00
_cell.angle_beta   90.00
_cell.angle_gamma   90.00
#
_symmetry.space_group_name_H-M   'P 1'
#
loop_
_entity.id
_entity.type
_entity.pdbx_description
1 polymer ?
#
loop_
_entity_poly.entity_id
_entity_poly.type
_entity_poly.pdbx_seq_one_letter_code
_entity_poly.pdbx_strand_id
1 'polypeptide(L)'
;MKKYRRDPIDDELVEIETEEENDESTDEELFDPEQLDFDSLEDLMKQFEKPSGDNQRPKNVKVINFPQRLSNNIYLNSLYVMLINIVIIFSFLGYTKVVYYQSILDVLLYALIFSVVEIFIKEVTYYYFPMIIFKSLGSILLAMTVLSFLVADVALKNITFISTSALVFFIVVFLVIRSTITNIIASKRIEKLIFGRKK
;
A
#
# COMPACT_ATOMS: atom_id res chain seq x y z
N MET A 1 -27.73 43.73 67.09
CA MET A 1 -28.98 43.66 66.28
C MET A 1 -29.32 45.06 65.75
N LYS A 2 -29.10 45.30 64.46
CA LYS A 2 -29.77 46.36 63.65
C LYS A 2 -29.93 45.76 62.24
N LYS A 3 -31.17 45.49 61.86
CA LYS A 3 -31.64 45.12 60.51
C LYS A 3 -31.68 46.39 59.65
N TYR A 4 -31.34 46.31 58.37
CA TYR A 4 -31.81 47.11 57.21
C TYR A 4 -30.94 46.67 56.01
N ARG A 5 -31.36 46.53 54.76
CA ARG A 5 -32.65 46.52 54.05
C ARG A 5 -32.30 45.95 52.66
N ARG A 6 -33.18 45.15 52.03
CA ARG A 6 -33.05 44.80 50.61
C ARG A 6 -33.55 45.99 49.78
N ASP A 7 -32.84 46.29 48.71
CA ASP A 7 -33.40 46.98 47.55
C ASP A 7 -33.37 46.00 46.35
N PRO A 8 -34.45 45.88 45.55
CA PRO A 8 -34.51 45.12 44.29
C PRO A 8 -34.15 46.03 43.10
N ILE A 9 -34.40 45.59 41.84
CA ILE A 9 -34.33 46.31 40.53
C ILE A 9 -33.11 45.85 39.70
N ASP A 10 -33.19 45.26 38.50
CA ASP A 10 -34.28 45.06 37.54
C ASP A 10 -34.03 43.81 36.66
N ASP A 11 -35.11 43.11 36.33
CA ASP A 11 -35.17 42.11 35.25
C ASP A 11 -35.34 42.84 33.90
N GLU A 12 -34.32 42.80 33.06
CA GLU A 12 -34.41 43.24 31.66
C GLU A 12 -34.48 42.01 30.74
N LEU A 13 -35.67 41.80 30.20
CA LEU A 13 -35.99 40.84 29.15
C LEU A 13 -35.26 41.21 27.86
N VAL A 14 -34.54 40.28 27.26
CA VAL A 14 -34.16 40.34 25.85
C VAL A 14 -34.74 39.12 25.16
N GLU A 15 -35.84 39.37 24.43
CA GLU A 15 -36.40 38.49 23.41
C GLU A 15 -35.41 38.35 22.25
N ILE A 16 -35.16 37.12 21.80
CA ILE A 16 -34.65 36.84 20.46
C ILE A 16 -35.56 35.76 19.89
N GLU A 17 -36.47 36.18 19.00
CA GLU A 17 -37.15 35.32 18.03
C GLU A 17 -36.33 35.22 16.73
N THR A 18 -36.74 34.27 15.87
CA THR A 18 -36.34 33.97 14.47
C THR A 18 -35.04 33.18 14.28
N GLU A 19 -34.96 32.07 13.53
CA GLU A 19 -35.79 31.53 12.43
C GLU A 19 -35.52 30.00 12.26
N GLU A 20 -36.55 29.25 11.85
CA GLU A 20 -36.52 27.84 11.40
C GLU A 20 -36.05 27.69 9.93
N GLU A 21 -35.93 26.43 9.46
CA GLU A 21 -35.56 25.90 8.11
C GLU A 21 -34.05 25.60 7.89
N ASN A 22 -33.61 24.48 7.31
CA ASN A 22 -34.28 23.36 6.65
C ASN A 22 -33.37 22.12 6.64
N ASP A 23 -34.04 20.99 6.47
CA ASP A 23 -33.62 19.61 6.29
C ASP A 23 -32.68 19.41 5.08
N GLU A 24 -31.60 18.63 5.23
CA GLU A 24 -31.04 17.83 4.13
C GLU A 24 -30.20 16.68 4.71
N SER A 25 -30.92 15.56 4.90
CA SER A 25 -30.46 14.18 4.83
C SER A 25 -29.02 13.99 4.32
N THR A 26 -28.13 13.64 5.23
CA THR A 26 -26.88 12.94 4.86
C THR A 26 -27.27 11.52 4.47
N ASP A 27 -27.51 11.31 3.18
CA ASP A 27 -27.51 9.99 2.57
C ASP A 27 -26.11 9.39 2.78
N GLU A 28 -25.95 8.60 3.84
CA GLU A 28 -24.95 7.56 3.90
C GLU A 28 -25.31 6.54 2.81
N GLU A 29 -24.86 6.79 1.59
CA GLU A 29 -24.79 5.77 0.54
C GLU A 29 -23.96 4.61 1.11
N LEU A 30 -24.68 3.59 1.61
CA LEU A 30 -24.15 2.28 1.92
C LEU A 30 -23.34 1.84 0.71
N PHE A 31 -22.03 1.70 0.93
CA PHE A 31 -21.11 1.13 -0.03
C PHE A 31 -21.58 -0.30 -0.35
N ASP A 32 -22.30 -0.47 -1.44
CA ASP A 32 -22.75 -1.76 -1.95
C ASP A 32 -21.62 -2.37 -2.81
N PRO A 33 -20.92 -3.40 -2.32
CA PRO A 33 -19.82 -4.02 -3.04
C PRO A 33 -20.28 -4.82 -4.28
N GLU A 34 -21.60 -4.97 -4.51
CA GLU A 34 -22.14 -5.71 -5.65
C GLU A 34 -22.32 -4.86 -6.94
N GLN A 35 -22.09 -3.54 -6.89
CA GLN A 35 -22.14 -2.65 -8.07
C GLN A 35 -20.75 -2.27 -8.63
N LEU A 36 -19.78 -3.16 -8.51
CA LEU A 36 -18.54 -3.06 -9.30
C LEU A 36 -18.81 -3.51 -10.75
N ASP A 37 -19.53 -2.67 -11.50
CA ASP A 37 -19.73 -2.85 -12.93
C ASP A 37 -18.37 -2.87 -13.64
N PHE A 38 -18.06 -3.97 -14.32
CA PHE A 38 -16.77 -4.16 -14.99
C PHE A 38 -16.52 -3.13 -16.12
N ASP A 39 -17.55 -2.45 -16.61
CA ASP A 39 -17.44 -1.34 -17.56
C ASP A 39 -16.81 -0.08 -16.93
N SER A 40 -16.93 0.09 -15.61
CA SER A 40 -16.31 1.20 -14.86
C SER A 40 -14.78 1.08 -14.75
N LEU A 41 -14.23 -0.13 -14.91
CA LEU A 41 -12.78 -0.37 -14.92
C LEU A 41 -12.13 0.14 -16.21
N GLU A 42 -12.82 0.04 -17.34
CA GLU A 42 -12.37 0.56 -18.64
C GLU A 42 -12.24 2.09 -18.58
N ASP A 43 -13.18 2.76 -17.90
CA ASP A 43 -13.17 4.21 -17.71
C ASP A 43 -12.16 4.68 -16.66
N LEU A 44 -11.83 3.85 -15.67
CA LEU A 44 -10.67 4.07 -14.79
C LEU A 44 -9.36 3.98 -15.56
N MET A 45 -9.23 3.05 -16.52
CA MET A 45 -8.03 2.91 -17.35
C MET A 45 -7.85 4.08 -18.33
N LYS A 46 -8.91 4.59 -18.95
CA LYS A 46 -8.85 5.81 -19.81
C LYS A 46 -8.35 7.05 -19.06
N GLN A 47 -8.51 7.10 -17.73
CA GLN A 47 -7.98 8.17 -16.90
C GLN A 47 -6.47 8.03 -16.62
N PHE A 48 -5.91 6.81 -16.70
CA PHE A 48 -4.46 6.58 -16.59
C PHE A 48 -3.70 6.83 -17.92
N GLU A 49 -4.37 6.70 -19.07
CA GLU A 49 -3.74 6.87 -20.40
C GLU A 49 -3.71 8.31 -20.92
N LYS A 50 -4.53 9.22 -20.38
CA LYS A 50 -4.53 10.62 -20.84
C LYS A 50 -3.38 11.40 -20.19
N PRO A 51 -2.38 11.89 -20.96
CA PRO A 51 -1.44 12.87 -20.43
C PRO A 51 -2.24 14.09 -20.02
N SER A 52 -1.99 14.61 -18.81
CA SER A 52 -2.65 15.77 -18.22
C SER A 52 -2.46 17.01 -19.09
N GLY A 53 -3.33 17.15 -20.09
CA GLY A 53 -3.47 18.32 -20.95
C GLY A 53 -4.74 19.06 -20.57
N ASP A 54 -4.55 20.26 -20.04
CA ASP A 54 -5.47 21.40 -20.06
C ASP A 54 -6.69 21.40 -19.11
N ASN A 55 -6.53 22.20 -18.04
CA ASN A 55 -7.52 23.08 -17.41
C ASN A 55 -8.99 22.64 -17.26
N GLN A 56 -9.24 21.40 -16.85
CA GLN A 56 -10.53 21.05 -16.27
C GLN A 56 -10.36 20.72 -14.79
N ARG A 57 -11.08 21.46 -13.96
CA ARG A 57 -11.11 21.34 -12.49
C ARG A 57 -11.21 19.86 -12.11
N PRO A 58 -10.38 19.37 -11.17
CA PRO A 58 -10.36 17.95 -10.84
C PRO A 58 -11.69 17.56 -10.21
N LYS A 59 -12.59 16.95 -10.99
CA LYS A 59 -13.65 16.08 -10.47
C LYS A 59 -12.91 15.04 -9.64
N ASN A 60 -13.10 15.06 -8.32
CA ASN A 60 -12.36 14.29 -7.31
C ASN A 60 -11.97 12.90 -7.84
N VAL A 61 -10.78 12.82 -8.43
CA VAL A 61 -10.22 11.57 -8.91
C VAL A 61 -9.86 10.84 -7.63
N LYS A 62 -10.70 9.89 -7.21
CA LYS A 62 -10.30 8.85 -6.26
C LYS A 62 -9.20 8.08 -6.97
N VAL A 63 -7.96 8.57 -6.85
CA VAL A 63 -6.77 7.87 -7.30
C VAL A 63 -6.78 6.58 -6.51
N ILE A 64 -7.14 5.48 -7.16
CA ILE A 64 -6.86 4.15 -6.66
C ILE A 64 -5.33 4.07 -6.70
N ASN A 65 -4.71 4.57 -5.64
CA ASN A 65 -3.28 4.52 -5.46
C ASN A 65 -2.94 3.04 -5.42
N PHE A 66 -2.40 2.52 -6.51
CA PHE A 66 -1.79 1.21 -6.55
C PHE A 66 -0.89 1.09 -5.30
N PRO A 67 -1.21 0.21 -4.34
CA PRO A 67 -0.79 0.38 -2.95
C PRO A 67 0.69 0.03 -2.68
N GLN A 68 1.56 0.04 -3.68
CA GLN A 68 2.92 -0.49 -3.56
C GLN A 68 4.05 0.46 -3.98
N ARG A 69 3.78 1.74 -4.24
CA ARG A 69 4.86 2.70 -4.52
C ARG A 69 5.36 3.36 -3.22
N LEU A 70 6.56 2.95 -2.78
CA LEU A 70 7.33 3.55 -1.69
C LEU A 70 7.86 4.94 -2.04
N SER A 71 7.99 5.31 -3.30
CA SER A 71 8.36 6.67 -3.70
C SER A 71 7.70 7.04 -5.01
N ASN A 72 7.50 8.33 -5.26
CA ASN A 72 7.07 8.83 -6.57
C ASN A 72 8.16 8.59 -7.63
N ASN A 73 9.43 8.52 -7.22
CA ASN A 73 10.53 8.19 -8.11
C ASN A 73 10.69 6.67 -8.22
N ILE A 74 10.55 6.13 -9.44
CA ILE A 74 10.68 4.71 -9.76
C ILE A 74 12.01 4.13 -9.26
N TYR A 75 13.13 4.84 -9.45
CA TYR A 75 14.45 4.34 -9.06
C TYR A 75 14.58 4.23 -7.54
N LEU A 76 14.09 5.23 -6.81
CA LEU A 76 14.08 5.18 -5.35
C LEU A 76 13.15 4.08 -4.83
N ASN A 77 11.98 3.90 -5.46
CA ASN A 77 11.06 2.83 -5.12
C ASN A 77 11.73 1.45 -5.28
N SER A 78 12.34 1.20 -6.43
CA SER A 78 13.08 -0.04 -6.71
C SER A 78 14.22 -0.25 -5.71
N LEU A 79 14.96 0.81 -5.38
CA LEU A 79 16.02 0.74 -4.36
C LEU A 79 15.46 0.35 -2.98
N TYR A 80 14.35 0.94 -2.54
CA TYR A 80 13.74 0.58 -1.26
C TYR A 80 13.23 -0.86 -1.24
N VAL A 81 12.55 -1.31 -2.31
CA VAL A 81 12.08 -2.69 -2.43
C VAL A 81 13.26 -3.66 -2.37
N MET A 82 14.33 -3.38 -3.10
CA MET A 82 15.54 -4.18 -3.09
C MET A 82 16.17 -4.25 -1.70
N LEU A 83 16.30 -3.12 -1.00
CA LEU A 83 16.84 -3.09 0.36
C LEU A 83 15.99 -3.90 1.34
N ILE A 84 14.66 -3.77 1.28
CA ILE A 84 13.74 -4.55 2.13
C ILE A 84 13.92 -6.05 1.86
N ASN A 85 13.94 -6.44 0.58
CA ASN A 85 14.14 -7.84 0.19
C ASN A 85 15.47 -8.39 0.72
N ILE A 86 16.57 -7.64 0.54
CA ILE A 86 17.89 -8.03 1.03
C ILE A 86 17.87 -8.24 2.55
N VAL A 87 17.32 -7.29 3.31
CA VAL A 87 17.24 -7.39 4.77
C VAL A 87 16.44 -8.61 5.21
N ILE A 88 15.30 -8.90 4.57
CA ILE A 88 14.47 -10.06 4.92
C ILE A 88 15.22 -11.36 4.61
N ILE A 89 15.79 -11.50 3.41
CA ILE A 89 16.49 -12.71 2.98
C ILE A 89 17.69 -12.97 3.90
N PHE A 90 18.49 -11.95 4.15
CA PHE A 90 19.68 -12.05 4.98
C PHE A 90 19.33 -12.42 6.43
N SER A 91 18.30 -11.78 7.00
CA SER A 91 17.83 -12.08 8.36
C SER A 91 17.30 -13.50 8.48
N PHE A 92 16.52 -13.95 7.49
CA PHE A 92 15.92 -15.27 7.52
C PHE A 92 16.96 -16.37 7.34
N LEU A 93 17.85 -16.26 6.33
CA LEU A 93 18.88 -17.27 6.08
C LEU A 93 19.90 -17.32 7.21
N GLY A 94 20.25 -16.17 7.80
CA GLY A 94 21.12 -16.10 8.96
C GLY A 94 20.55 -16.81 10.21
N TYR A 95 19.22 -16.79 10.38
CA TYR A 95 18.58 -17.40 11.54
C TYR A 95 18.26 -18.90 11.35
N THR A 96 17.79 -19.28 10.17
CA THR A 96 17.19 -20.61 9.96
C THR A 96 18.18 -21.67 9.49
N LYS A 97 19.36 -21.30 8.97
CA LYS A 97 20.39 -22.23 8.46
C LYS A 97 19.84 -23.29 7.50
N VAL A 98 18.80 -22.97 6.74
CA VAL A 98 18.13 -23.90 5.80
C VAL A 98 18.81 -24.01 4.42
N VAL A 99 19.92 -23.29 4.25
CA VAL A 99 20.66 -23.16 3.00
C VAL A 99 22.15 -23.41 3.25
N TYR A 100 22.77 -24.17 2.35
CA TYR A 100 24.22 -24.25 2.24
C TYR A 100 24.73 -23.16 1.30
N TYR A 101 25.66 -22.37 1.81
CA TYR A 101 26.37 -21.33 1.05
C TYR A 101 27.84 -21.30 1.49
N GLN A 102 28.75 -20.94 0.58
CA GLN A 102 30.18 -20.93 0.87
C GLN A 102 30.61 -19.62 1.53
N SER A 103 30.02 -18.50 1.09
CA SER A 103 30.34 -17.17 1.59
C SER A 103 29.08 -16.36 1.84
N ILE A 104 29.17 -15.40 2.76
CA ILE A 104 28.10 -14.41 2.99
C ILE A 104 27.82 -13.56 1.75
N LEU A 105 28.83 -13.44 0.87
CA LEU A 105 28.70 -12.76 -0.42
C LEU A 105 27.75 -13.51 -1.36
N ASP A 106 27.67 -14.84 -1.29
CA ASP A 106 26.74 -15.61 -2.09
C ASP A 106 25.29 -15.26 -1.70
N VAL A 107 25.03 -15.13 -0.40
CA VAL A 107 23.70 -14.75 0.13
C VAL A 107 23.31 -13.35 -0.33
N LEU A 108 24.24 -12.41 -0.28
CA LEU A 108 24.02 -11.06 -0.78
C LEU A 108 23.74 -11.05 -2.29
N LEU A 109 24.52 -11.81 -3.07
CA LEU A 109 24.35 -11.93 -4.51
C LEU A 109 23.00 -12.55 -4.85
N TYR A 110 22.58 -13.59 -4.12
CA TYR A 110 21.27 -14.21 -4.26
C TYR A 110 20.13 -13.24 -4.01
N ALA A 111 20.19 -12.49 -2.91
CA ALA A 111 19.19 -11.49 -2.59
C ALA A 111 19.12 -10.37 -3.66
N LEU A 112 20.27 -9.99 -4.22
CA LEU A 112 20.36 -8.99 -5.29
C LEU A 112 19.74 -9.52 -6.60
N ILE A 113 20.15 -10.71 -7.05
CA ILE A 113 19.62 -11.33 -8.27
C ILE A 113 18.11 -11.55 -8.15
N PHE A 114 17.64 -12.12 -7.04
CA PHE A 114 16.22 -12.25 -6.75
C PHE A 114 15.49 -10.91 -6.88
N SER A 115 16.02 -9.85 -6.23
CA SER A 115 15.37 -8.54 -6.24
C SER A 115 15.33 -7.91 -7.63
N VAL A 116 16.41 -8.03 -8.41
CA VAL A 116 16.47 -7.51 -9.78
C VAL A 116 15.50 -8.25 -10.69
N VAL A 117 15.50 -9.58 -10.63
CA VAL A 117 14.58 -10.42 -11.42
C VAL A 117 13.13 -10.11 -11.04
N GLU A 118 12.85 -9.96 -9.76
CA GLU A 118 11.52 -9.61 -9.28
C GLU A 118 11.05 -8.25 -9.80
N ILE A 119 11.88 -7.21 -9.65
CA ILE A 119 11.56 -5.86 -10.12
C ILE A 119 11.32 -5.90 -11.63
N PHE A 120 12.20 -6.59 -12.38
CA PHE A 120 12.08 -6.71 -13.83
C PHE A 120 10.79 -7.41 -14.25
N ILE A 121 10.50 -8.60 -13.69
CA ILE A 121 9.28 -9.35 -14.02
C ILE A 121 8.03 -8.53 -13.66
N LYS A 122 8.04 -7.86 -12.51
CA LYS A 122 6.91 -7.00 -12.10
C LYS A 122 6.73 -5.83 -13.05
N GLU A 123 7.79 -5.12 -13.41
CA GLU A 123 7.72 -3.98 -14.33
C GLU A 123 7.20 -4.42 -15.71
N VAL A 124 7.71 -5.53 -16.23
CA VAL A 124 7.20 -6.16 -17.47
C VAL A 124 5.71 -6.50 -17.33
N THR A 125 5.31 -7.08 -16.20
CA THR A 125 3.89 -7.43 -15.97
C THR A 125 3.00 -6.19 -15.90
N TYR A 126 3.45 -5.12 -15.24
CA TYR A 126 2.73 -3.85 -15.16
C TYR A 126 2.59 -3.18 -16.53
N TYR A 127 3.63 -3.25 -17.35
CA TYR A 127 3.64 -2.60 -18.66
C TYR A 127 2.80 -3.36 -19.69
N TYR A 128 2.96 -4.69 -19.79
CA TYR A 128 2.32 -5.48 -20.84
C TYR A 128 0.96 -6.08 -20.43
N PHE A 129 0.73 -6.32 -19.13
CA PHE A 129 -0.44 -7.05 -18.65
C PHE A 129 -1.20 -6.35 -17.51
N PRO A 130 -1.48 -5.02 -17.59
CA PRO A 130 -2.18 -4.31 -16.52
C PRO A 130 -3.58 -4.89 -16.25
N MET A 131 -4.31 -5.32 -17.27
CA MET A 131 -5.65 -5.90 -17.13
C MET A 131 -5.63 -7.20 -16.29
N ILE A 132 -4.58 -8.01 -16.40
CA ILE A 132 -4.44 -9.26 -15.63
C ILE A 132 -4.21 -8.94 -14.15
N ILE A 133 -3.43 -7.88 -13.86
CA ILE A 133 -3.19 -7.44 -12.49
C ILE A 133 -4.49 -7.01 -11.82
N PHE A 134 -5.32 -6.22 -12.51
CA PHE A 134 -6.63 -5.81 -11.99
C PHE A 134 -7.58 -6.99 -11.79
N LYS A 135 -7.72 -7.86 -12.81
CA LYS A 135 -8.60 -9.04 -12.74
C LYS A 135 -8.21 -10.02 -11.64
N SER A 136 -6.92 -10.08 -11.30
CA SER A 136 -6.40 -10.95 -10.24
C SER A 136 -6.32 -10.28 -8.86
N LEU A 137 -6.80 -9.03 -8.71
CA LEU A 137 -6.65 -8.21 -7.50
C LEU A 137 -5.19 -8.16 -7.00
N GLY A 138 -4.23 -8.16 -7.93
CA GLY A 138 -2.80 -8.15 -7.63
C GLY A 138 -2.21 -9.48 -7.17
N SER A 139 -2.99 -10.55 -7.03
CA SER A 139 -2.48 -11.88 -6.64
C SER A 139 -1.46 -12.44 -7.65
N ILE A 140 -1.56 -12.05 -8.93
CA ILE A 140 -0.56 -12.40 -9.96
C ILE A 140 0.86 -11.94 -9.59
N LEU A 141 0.98 -10.82 -8.87
CA LEU A 141 2.27 -10.28 -8.43
C LEU A 141 2.95 -11.18 -7.39
N LEU A 142 2.17 -11.94 -6.60
CA LEU A 142 2.71 -12.95 -5.70
C LEU A 142 3.28 -14.11 -6.50
N ALA A 143 2.58 -14.59 -7.52
CA ALA A 143 3.09 -15.64 -8.40
C ALA A 143 4.40 -15.22 -9.09
N MET A 144 4.49 -13.96 -9.55
CA MET A 144 5.73 -13.41 -10.10
C MET A 144 6.87 -13.36 -9.06
N THR A 145 6.54 -13.09 -7.80
CA THR A 145 7.52 -13.13 -6.70
C THR A 145 8.06 -14.55 -6.48
N VAL A 146 7.18 -15.55 -6.50
CA VAL A 146 7.58 -16.98 -6.41
C VAL A 146 8.44 -17.38 -7.60
N LEU A 147 8.04 -17.00 -8.81
CA LEU A 147 8.81 -17.27 -10.03
C LEU A 147 10.22 -16.66 -9.95
N SER A 148 10.34 -15.46 -9.39
CA SER A 148 11.63 -14.78 -9.20
C SER A 148 12.56 -15.54 -8.26
N PHE A 149 12.03 -16.18 -7.21
CA PHE A 149 12.81 -17.07 -6.35
C PHE A 149 13.33 -18.28 -7.09
N LEU A 150 12.48 -18.94 -7.89
CA LEU A 150 12.90 -20.10 -8.68
C LEU A 150 13.99 -19.74 -9.70
N VAL A 151 13.86 -18.59 -10.35
CA VAL A 151 14.90 -18.08 -11.27
C VAL A 151 16.20 -17.81 -10.53
N ALA A 152 16.16 -17.19 -9.34
CA ALA A 152 17.34 -16.92 -8.55
C ALA A 152 18.04 -18.20 -8.07
N ASP A 153 17.27 -19.20 -7.64
CA ASP A 153 17.75 -20.53 -7.22
C ASP A 153 18.47 -21.26 -8.37
N VAL A 154 17.88 -21.26 -9.57
CA VAL A 154 18.49 -21.88 -10.76
C VAL A 154 19.71 -21.11 -11.27
N ALA A 155 19.70 -19.77 -11.14
CA ALA A 155 20.80 -18.92 -11.61
C ALA A 155 22.07 -19.05 -10.75
N LEU A 156 21.93 -19.30 -9.44
CA LEU A 156 23.05 -19.36 -8.51
C LEU A 156 23.26 -20.76 -7.93
N LYS A 157 24.13 -21.53 -8.58
CA LYS A 157 24.50 -22.88 -8.10
C LYS A 157 25.27 -22.91 -6.77
N ASN A 158 25.78 -21.77 -6.31
CA ASN A 158 26.55 -21.68 -5.06
C ASN A 158 25.67 -21.70 -3.81
N ILE A 159 24.36 -21.50 -3.96
CA ILE A 159 23.37 -21.56 -2.90
C ILE A 159 22.48 -22.76 -3.16
N THR A 160 22.45 -23.69 -2.22
CA THR A 160 21.58 -24.86 -2.31
C THR A 160 20.77 -25.00 -1.05
N PHE A 161 19.44 -25.06 -1.22
CA PHE A 161 18.55 -25.40 -0.13
C PHE A 161 18.72 -26.87 0.26
N ILE A 162 18.65 -27.17 1.55
CA ILE A 162 18.80 -28.55 2.08
C ILE A 162 17.76 -29.49 1.46
N SER A 163 16.56 -28.98 1.21
CA SER A 163 15.46 -29.72 0.62
C SER A 163 14.53 -28.79 -0.16
N THR A 164 13.75 -29.35 -1.09
CA THR A 164 12.68 -28.60 -1.78
C THR A 164 11.65 -28.05 -0.78
N SER A 165 11.36 -28.79 0.31
CA SER A 165 10.48 -28.32 1.37
C SER A 165 11.02 -27.08 2.10
N ALA A 166 12.33 -26.98 2.28
CA ALA A 166 12.97 -25.82 2.88
C ALA A 166 12.85 -24.57 2.00
N LEU A 167 12.98 -24.73 0.66
CA LEU A 167 12.76 -23.64 -0.30
C LEU A 167 11.30 -23.15 -0.26
N VAL A 168 10.33 -24.07 -0.28
CA VAL A 168 8.91 -23.70 -0.20
C VAL A 168 8.60 -22.99 1.12
N PHE A 169 9.09 -23.52 2.25
CA PHE A 169 8.94 -22.89 3.56
C PHE A 169 9.54 -21.48 3.59
N PHE A 170 10.74 -21.31 3.04
CA PHE A 170 11.39 -20.01 2.92
C PHE A 170 10.55 -19.01 2.13
N ILE A 171 10.03 -19.41 0.96
CA ILE A 171 9.18 -18.55 0.13
C ILE A 171 7.93 -18.12 0.89
N VAL A 172 7.24 -19.05 1.56
CA VAL A 172 6.02 -18.74 2.31
C VAL A 172 6.32 -17.77 3.45
N VAL A 173 7.34 -18.04 4.26
CA VAL A 173 7.69 -17.14 5.37
C VAL A 173 8.14 -15.77 4.85
N PHE A 174 8.92 -15.73 3.78
CA PHE A 174 9.32 -14.50 3.12
C PHE A 174 8.09 -13.68 2.68
N LEU A 175 7.11 -14.31 2.04
CA LEU A 175 5.88 -13.63 1.60
C LEU A 175 5.08 -13.08 2.79
N VAL A 176 4.98 -13.82 3.89
CA VAL A 176 4.28 -13.37 5.12
C VAL A 176 5.00 -12.18 5.76
N ILE A 177 6.33 -12.27 5.93
CA ILE A 177 7.13 -11.18 6.51
C ILE A 177 7.04 -9.94 5.62
N ARG A 178 7.20 -10.11 4.31
CA ARG A 178 7.10 -9.01 3.34
C ARG A 178 5.73 -8.35 3.36
N SER A 179 4.65 -9.14 3.36
CA SER A 179 3.28 -8.63 3.44
C SER A 179 3.10 -7.78 4.69
N THR A 180 3.56 -8.28 5.84
CA THR A 180 3.52 -7.56 7.12
C THR A 180 4.29 -6.24 7.05
N ILE A 181 5.53 -6.24 6.57
CA ILE A 181 6.36 -5.03 6.46
C ILE A 181 5.71 -4.02 5.50
N THR A 182 5.25 -4.47 4.34
CA THR A 182 4.64 -3.62 3.32
C THR A 182 3.37 -2.97 3.86
N ASN A 183 2.52 -3.74 4.54
CA ASN A 183 1.30 -3.25 5.16
C ASN A 183 1.60 -2.20 6.24
N ILE A 184 2.60 -2.44 7.11
CA ILE A 184 3.00 -1.46 8.13
C ILE A 184 3.47 -0.15 7.49
N ILE A 185 4.28 -0.21 6.42
CA ILE A 185 4.76 0.98 5.73
C ILE A 185 3.61 1.72 5.03
N ALA A 186 2.67 0.99 4.42
CA ALA A 186 1.50 1.54 3.78
C ALA A 186 0.59 2.26 4.79
N SER A 187 0.28 1.64 5.93
CA SER A 187 -0.55 2.22 6.98
C SER A 187 0.01 3.53 7.52
N LYS A 188 1.34 3.61 7.74
CA LYS A 188 2.00 4.85 8.19
C LYS A 188 1.92 6.01 7.19
N ARG A 189 1.77 5.72 5.89
CA ARG A 189 1.54 6.77 4.87
C ARG A 189 0.13 7.30 4.92
N ILE A 190 -0.84 6.41 5.06
CA ILE A 190 -2.26 6.77 5.14
C ILE A 190 -2.47 7.68 6.36
N GLU A 191 -1.88 7.34 7.50
CA GLU A 191 -1.95 8.17 8.71
C GLU A 191 -1.35 9.58 8.48
N LYS A 192 -0.18 9.68 7.84
CA LYS A 192 0.41 10.99 7.50
C LYS A 192 -0.45 11.82 6.54
N LEU A 193 -1.13 11.18 5.59
CA LEU A 193 -2.00 11.88 4.63
C LEU A 193 -3.31 12.35 5.28
N ILE A 194 -3.87 11.57 6.20
CA ILE A 194 -5.11 11.91 6.92
C ILE A 194 -4.85 12.97 8.01
N PHE A 195 -3.80 12.80 8.83
CA PHE A 195 -3.51 13.70 9.94
C PHE A 195 -2.63 14.91 9.56
N GLY A 196 -1.94 14.86 8.42
CA GLY A 196 -1.07 15.95 7.94
C GLY A 196 -1.80 17.16 7.36
N ARG A 197 -3.13 17.15 7.24
CA ARG A 197 -3.94 18.31 6.80
C ARG A 197 -4.39 19.23 7.93
N LYS A 198 -4.08 18.94 9.20
CA LYS A 198 -4.30 19.90 10.30
C LYS A 198 -3.02 20.71 10.54
N LYS A 199 -2.80 21.75 9.74
CA LYS A 199 -2.00 22.92 10.13
C LYS A 199 -2.34 24.11 9.24
#